data_AF-A0A4Z0QNJ4-F1
#
_entry.id   AF-A0A4Z0QNJ4-F1
#
_cell.length_a   1.000
_cell.length_b   1.000
_cell.length_c   1.000
_cell.angle_alpha   90.00
_cell.angle_beta   90.00
_cell.angle_gamma   90.00
#
_symmetry.space_group_name_H-M   'P 1'
#
loop_
_entity.id
_entity.type
_entity.pdbx_description
1 polymer ?
#
loop_
_entity_poly.entity_id
_entity_poly.type
_entity_poly.pdbx_seq_one_letter_code
_entity_poly.pdbx_strand_id
1 'polypeptide(L)'
;MIAFITGLVALLVGLGLGVFIGWLFRKNTAEKSIGSAEEEAKRIVENALAAAESKKRESVVAAKEEVMLIRNEVEKETRERRGELQRLERRLVQKEESLDRKIESLERKEENIHLKENEVEQQREELNQLVGKEQAELERLSGMTTEEAKQLLLKRVEEEVRYESAIMIKEIETRSKEEAEKRAKNIIALAIQRCAADHVAETTVSVVALPSDEMKGRIIGREGRNIRTLETLTGIDLIIDDTPEAVILSGFDPIRREVARIALEKLIADGRIHPARIEEMVEKAQKEVDQKIREEGEQATFETGVHGLHPELIRLLGRLKFRTSYGQNVLKHSTEVSHLAGLMAAELGVDIQLAKRAGLLHDIGKAVDHEMEGTHVQIGVDLARKYKESSDVVHAIEAHHNDVEPKTIVAVLVAAADAVSAARPGARRETLETYIKRLQKLEEIAESFEGVEKCFAIQAGREVRIIVKPDKIDDVLAPRVAREISKRIEEELEYPGQIKVVVIRETRAVDFAK
;
A
#
# COMPACT_ATOMS: atom_id res chain seq x y z
N MET A 1 -103.28 18.01 68.76
CA MET A 1 -102.23 17.40 69.60
C MET A 1 -101.80 16.02 69.08
N ILE A 2 -102.73 15.08 68.85
CA ILE A 2 -102.44 13.71 68.38
C ILE A 2 -101.70 13.69 67.03
N ALA A 3 -102.15 14.47 66.03
CA ALA A 3 -101.53 14.51 64.70
C ALA A 3 -100.06 15.01 64.69
N PHE A 4 -99.68 15.85 65.67
CA PHE A 4 -98.32 16.39 65.76
C PHE A 4 -97.36 15.35 66.37
N ILE A 5 -97.84 14.59 67.37
CA ILE A 5 -97.07 13.51 68.00
C ILE A 5 -96.87 12.35 67.00
N THR A 6 -97.90 11.98 66.23
CA THR A 6 -97.77 10.92 65.21
C THR A 6 -96.81 11.33 64.09
N GLY A 7 -96.81 12.61 63.67
CA GLY A 7 -95.85 13.13 62.70
C GLY A 7 -94.41 13.09 63.21
N LEU A 8 -94.19 13.45 64.48
CA LEU A 8 -92.85 13.45 65.08
C LEU A 8 -92.29 12.02 65.24
N VAL A 9 -93.12 11.06 65.65
CA VAL A 9 -92.72 9.66 65.78
C VAL A 9 -92.40 9.06 64.40
N ALA A 10 -93.22 9.33 63.38
CA ALA A 10 -92.95 8.87 62.02
C ALA A 10 -91.65 9.46 61.45
N LEU A 11 -91.36 10.74 61.74
CA LEU A 11 -90.11 11.39 61.34
C LEU A 11 -88.90 10.75 62.05
N LEU A 12 -88.97 10.51 63.37
CA LEU A 12 -87.89 9.90 64.14
C LEU A 12 -87.63 8.44 63.72
N VAL A 13 -88.68 7.66 63.45
CA VAL A 13 -88.57 6.29 62.93
C VAL A 13 -87.99 6.31 61.51
N GLY A 14 -88.42 7.24 60.65
CA GLY A 14 -87.87 7.43 59.31
C GLY A 14 -86.39 7.84 59.33
N LEU A 15 -85.99 8.73 60.23
CA LEU A 15 -84.59 9.12 60.44
C LEU A 15 -83.76 7.95 60.99
N GLY A 16 -84.29 7.20 61.96
CA GLY A 16 -83.64 6.01 62.50
C GLY A 16 -83.41 4.93 61.44
N LEU A 17 -84.43 4.64 60.63
CA LEU A 17 -84.32 3.71 59.50
C LEU A 17 -83.36 4.22 58.42
N GLY A 18 -83.40 5.52 58.09
CA GLY A 18 -82.50 6.13 57.13
C GLY A 18 -81.03 6.06 57.55
N VAL A 19 -80.73 6.35 58.83
CA VAL A 19 -79.38 6.23 59.40
C VAL A 19 -78.94 4.76 59.45
N PHE A 20 -79.83 3.83 59.80
CA PHE A 20 -79.51 2.41 59.85
C PHE A 20 -79.22 1.83 58.46
N ILE A 21 -80.07 2.13 57.46
CA ILE A 21 -79.87 1.72 56.07
C ILE A 21 -78.61 2.38 55.50
N GLY A 22 -78.38 3.67 55.77
CA GLY A 22 -77.17 4.38 55.37
C GLY A 22 -75.90 3.80 56.00
N TRP A 23 -75.95 3.40 57.27
CA TRP A 23 -74.84 2.74 57.95
C TRP A 23 -74.56 1.36 57.36
N LEU A 24 -75.59 0.56 57.06
CA LEU A 24 -75.43 -0.75 56.40
C LEU A 24 -74.87 -0.62 54.99
N PHE A 25 -75.34 0.34 54.20
CA PHE A 25 -74.78 0.62 52.87
C PHE A 25 -73.32 1.06 52.97
N ARG A 26 -73.01 2.00 53.87
CA ARG A 26 -71.63 2.48 54.07
C ARG A 26 -70.71 1.34 54.55
N LYS A 27 -71.19 0.47 55.45
CA LYS A 27 -70.44 -0.70 55.92
C LYS A 27 -70.16 -1.67 54.78
N ASN A 28 -71.16 -2.02 53.98
CA ASN A 28 -71.00 -2.95 52.86
C ASN A 28 -70.10 -2.38 51.74
N THR A 29 -70.23 -1.08 51.42
CA THR A 29 -69.35 -0.44 50.43
C THR A 29 -67.92 -0.29 50.94
N ALA A 30 -67.73 0.04 52.22
CA ALA A 30 -66.40 0.10 52.83
C ALA A 30 -65.74 -1.29 52.91
N GLU A 31 -66.46 -2.34 53.32
CA GLU A 31 -65.97 -3.72 53.36
C GLU A 31 -65.64 -4.24 51.96
N LYS A 32 -66.45 -3.93 50.94
CA LYS A 32 -66.12 -4.27 49.54
C LYS A 32 -64.90 -3.52 49.04
N SER A 33 -64.76 -2.23 49.35
CA SER A 33 -63.60 -1.43 48.95
C SER A 33 -62.31 -1.91 49.63
N ILE A 34 -62.38 -2.28 50.91
CA ILE A 34 -61.25 -2.85 51.67
C ILE A 34 -60.91 -4.24 51.13
N GLY A 35 -61.90 -5.10 50.91
CA GLY A 35 -61.69 -6.42 50.32
C GLY A 35 -61.06 -6.36 48.93
N SER A 36 -61.52 -5.45 48.06
CA SER A 36 -60.91 -5.25 46.74
C SER A 36 -59.48 -4.71 46.80
N ALA A 37 -59.17 -3.87 47.79
CA ALA A 37 -57.83 -3.34 47.98
C ALA A 37 -56.87 -4.41 48.53
N GLU A 38 -57.34 -5.28 49.43
CA GLU A 38 -56.56 -6.42 49.94
C GLU A 38 -56.32 -7.47 48.86
N GLU A 39 -57.31 -7.75 48.01
CA GLU A 39 -57.18 -8.70 46.90
C GLU A 39 -56.24 -8.16 45.81
N GLU A 40 -56.31 -6.87 45.49
CA GLU A 40 -55.36 -6.23 44.58
C GLU A 40 -53.94 -6.19 45.17
N ALA A 41 -53.80 -5.89 46.47
CA ALA A 41 -52.50 -5.92 47.15
C ALA A 41 -51.90 -7.33 47.13
N LYS A 42 -52.70 -8.38 47.40
CA LYS A 42 -52.26 -9.78 47.25
C LYS A 42 -51.83 -10.08 45.83
N ARG A 43 -52.60 -9.67 44.82
CA ARG A 43 -52.27 -9.87 43.41
C ARG A 43 -50.96 -9.18 43.01
N ILE A 44 -50.72 -7.96 43.50
CA ILE A 44 -49.45 -7.24 43.26
C ILE A 44 -48.28 -8.00 43.89
N VAL A 45 -48.43 -8.49 45.13
CA VAL A 45 -47.38 -9.26 45.81
C VAL A 45 -47.12 -10.59 45.09
N GLU A 46 -48.16 -11.33 44.70
CA GLU A 46 -48.03 -12.57 43.95
C GLU A 46 -47.37 -12.35 42.58
N ASN A 47 -47.76 -11.30 41.86
CA ASN A 47 -47.13 -10.95 40.59
C ASN A 47 -45.66 -10.54 40.77
N ALA A 48 -45.34 -9.80 41.82
CA ALA A 48 -43.96 -9.41 42.14
C ALA A 48 -43.11 -10.64 42.51
N LEU A 49 -43.67 -11.60 43.25
CA LEU A 49 -43.00 -12.86 43.59
C LEU A 49 -42.78 -13.73 42.34
N ALA A 50 -43.79 -13.86 41.48
CA ALA A 50 -43.69 -14.60 40.23
C ALA A 50 -42.65 -13.98 39.28
N ALA A 51 -42.64 -12.64 39.17
CA ALA A 51 -41.65 -11.91 38.38
C ALA A 51 -40.23 -12.06 38.96
N ALA A 52 -40.08 -12.00 40.29
CA ALA A 52 -38.80 -12.22 40.95
C ALA A 52 -38.29 -13.66 40.76
N GLU A 53 -39.17 -14.66 40.82
CA GLU A 53 -38.82 -16.05 40.58
C GLU A 53 -38.43 -16.29 39.11
N SER A 54 -39.17 -15.71 38.17
CA SER A 54 -38.84 -15.75 36.74
C SER A 54 -37.48 -15.13 36.47
N LYS A 55 -37.22 -13.91 36.99
CA LYS A 55 -35.94 -13.21 36.83
C LYS A 55 -34.78 -13.97 37.49
N LYS A 56 -35.01 -14.62 38.64
CA LYS A 56 -34.02 -15.48 39.29
C LYS A 56 -33.69 -16.69 38.40
N ARG A 57 -34.70 -17.36 37.83
CA ARG A 57 -34.48 -18.50 36.92
C ARG A 57 -33.71 -18.08 35.68
N GLU A 58 -34.09 -16.97 35.05
CA GLU A 58 -33.40 -16.40 33.89
C GLU A 58 -31.94 -16.08 34.21
N SER A 59 -31.67 -15.42 35.35
CA SER A 59 -30.31 -15.10 35.79
C SER A 59 -29.46 -16.34 36.04
N VAL A 60 -30.06 -17.39 36.61
CA VAL A 60 -29.36 -18.67 36.85
C VAL A 60 -29.07 -19.40 35.53
N VAL A 61 -29.97 -19.33 34.55
CA VAL A 61 -29.75 -19.92 33.22
C VAL A 61 -28.64 -19.16 32.49
N ALA A 62 -28.69 -17.83 32.46
CA ALA A 62 -27.66 -17.00 31.86
C ALA A 62 -26.27 -17.26 32.49
N ALA A 63 -26.20 -17.35 33.82
CA ALA A 63 -24.95 -17.69 34.51
C ALA A 63 -24.44 -19.09 34.16
N LYS A 64 -25.33 -20.07 33.96
CA LYS A 64 -24.96 -21.43 33.53
C LYS A 64 -24.44 -21.45 32.09
N GLU A 65 -25.06 -20.68 31.20
CA GLU A 65 -24.60 -20.53 29.81
C GLU A 65 -23.21 -19.89 29.76
N GLU A 66 -22.98 -18.82 30.53
CA GLU A 66 -21.68 -18.15 30.63
C GLU A 66 -20.60 -19.11 31.18
N VAL A 67 -20.91 -19.88 32.23
CA VAL A 67 -20.00 -20.91 32.76
C VAL A 67 -19.69 -22.00 31.72
N MET A 68 -20.67 -22.42 30.92
CA MET A 68 -20.43 -23.37 29.83
C MET A 68 -19.53 -22.79 28.74
N LEU A 69 -19.73 -21.53 28.36
CA LEU A 69 -18.91 -20.84 27.37
C LEU A 69 -17.46 -20.73 27.85
N ILE A 70 -17.25 -20.25 29.08
CA ILE A 70 -15.91 -20.15 29.69
C ILE A 70 -15.24 -21.52 29.74
N ARG A 71 -15.98 -22.58 30.13
CA ARG A 71 -15.43 -23.93 30.18
C ARG A 71 -15.01 -24.44 28.80
N ASN A 72 -15.83 -24.22 27.78
CA ASN A 72 -15.50 -24.63 26.41
C ASN A 72 -14.27 -23.87 25.87
N GLU A 73 -14.13 -22.59 26.20
CA GLU A 73 -12.98 -21.78 25.82
C GLU A 73 -11.69 -22.28 26.50
N VAL A 74 -11.74 -22.56 27.80
CA VAL A 74 -10.60 -23.14 28.55
C VAL A 74 -10.23 -24.53 28.02
N GLU A 75 -11.20 -25.38 27.71
CA GLU A 75 -10.94 -26.71 27.13
C GLU A 75 -10.29 -26.60 25.75
N LYS A 76 -10.72 -25.63 24.93
CA LYS A 76 -10.13 -25.34 23.62
C LYS A 76 -8.69 -24.82 23.76
N GLU A 77 -8.46 -23.82 24.60
CA GLU A 77 -7.12 -23.27 24.86
C GLU A 77 -6.16 -24.36 25.38
N THR A 78 -6.64 -25.18 26.33
CA THR A 78 -5.85 -26.29 26.88
C THR A 78 -5.47 -27.30 25.79
N ARG A 79 -6.40 -27.60 24.87
CA ARG A 79 -6.15 -28.53 23.75
C ARG A 79 -5.14 -27.95 22.76
N GLU A 80 -5.25 -26.66 22.44
CA GLU A 80 -4.31 -25.95 21.56
C GLU A 80 -2.91 -25.92 22.17
N ARG A 81 -2.80 -25.51 23.45
CA ARG A 81 -1.54 -25.45 24.18
C ARG A 81 -0.87 -26.82 24.32
N ARG A 82 -1.65 -27.88 24.54
CA ARG A 82 -1.14 -29.26 24.54
C ARG A 82 -0.61 -29.67 23.16
N GLY A 83 -1.28 -29.26 22.09
CA GLY A 83 -0.83 -29.48 20.72
C GLY A 83 0.48 -28.75 20.40
N GLU A 84 0.64 -27.51 20.86
CA GLU A 84 1.88 -26.75 20.73
C GLU A 84 3.04 -27.40 21.50
N LEU A 85 2.80 -27.81 22.75
CA LEU A 85 3.79 -28.50 23.57
C LEU A 85 4.29 -29.79 22.90
N GLN A 86 3.38 -30.61 22.35
CA GLN A 86 3.76 -31.82 21.62
C GLN A 86 4.58 -31.54 20.35
N ARG A 87 4.31 -30.42 19.65
CA ARG A 87 5.11 -30.01 18.49
C ARG A 87 6.50 -29.55 18.91
N LEU A 88 6.61 -28.80 20.01
CA LEU A 88 7.88 -28.37 20.57
C LEU A 88 8.72 -29.56 21.03
N GLU A 89 8.10 -30.53 21.72
CA GLU A 89 8.74 -31.76 22.18
C GLU A 89 9.29 -32.58 21.01
N ARG A 90 8.50 -32.81 19.96
CA ARG A 90 8.97 -33.50 18.75
C ARG A 90 10.15 -32.77 18.08
N ARG A 91 10.12 -31.44 18.06
CA ARG A 91 11.21 -30.63 17.50
C ARG A 91 12.48 -30.71 18.35
N LEU A 92 12.34 -30.80 19.67
CA LEU A 92 13.47 -30.98 20.59
C LEU A 92 14.11 -32.36 20.39
N VAL A 93 13.32 -33.43 20.34
CA VAL A 93 13.83 -34.79 20.10
C VAL A 93 14.56 -34.87 18.75
N GLN A 94 14.01 -34.29 17.68
CA GLN A 94 14.70 -34.23 16.38
C GLN A 94 16.01 -33.45 16.42
N LYS A 95 16.09 -32.38 17.23
CA LYS A 95 17.33 -31.64 17.43
C LYS A 95 18.35 -32.45 18.22
N GLU A 96 17.92 -33.17 19.25
CA GLU A 96 18.75 -34.05 20.07
C GLU A 96 19.38 -35.15 19.20
N GLU A 97 18.56 -35.88 18.42
CA GLU A 97 19.06 -36.89 17.48
C GLU A 97 20.03 -36.31 16.44
N SER A 98 19.78 -35.08 15.97
CA SER A 98 20.69 -34.41 15.05
C SER A 98 22.00 -33.99 15.70
N LEU A 99 21.99 -33.64 16.99
CA LEU A 99 23.19 -33.30 17.75
C LEU A 99 24.02 -34.55 18.03
N ASP A 100 23.39 -35.66 18.41
CA ASP A 100 24.06 -36.94 18.64
C ASP A 100 24.80 -37.43 17.38
N ARG A 101 24.14 -37.38 16.21
CA ARG A 101 24.80 -37.71 14.94
C ARG A 101 25.99 -36.81 14.63
N LYS A 102 25.92 -35.54 15.06
CA LYS A 102 26.98 -34.57 14.83
C LYS A 102 28.16 -34.80 15.77
N ILE A 103 27.89 -35.21 17.01
CA ILE A 103 28.90 -35.63 17.98
C ILE A 103 29.61 -36.87 17.46
N GLU A 104 28.88 -37.90 17.04
CA GLU A 104 29.49 -39.12 16.49
C GLU A 104 30.35 -38.82 15.25
N SER A 105 29.90 -37.90 14.39
CA SER A 105 30.71 -37.45 13.25
C SER A 105 31.96 -36.66 13.66
N LEU A 106 31.92 -35.92 14.77
CA LEU A 106 33.06 -35.18 15.29
C LEU A 106 34.08 -36.13 15.91
N GLU A 107 33.63 -37.10 16.71
CA GLU A 107 34.49 -38.14 17.28
C GLU A 107 35.22 -38.94 16.20
N ARG A 108 34.52 -39.34 15.12
CA ARG A 108 35.16 -39.98 13.96
C ARG A 108 36.18 -39.09 13.26
N LYS A 109 35.94 -37.77 13.22
CA LYS A 109 36.91 -36.82 12.64
C LYS A 109 38.12 -36.65 13.53
N GLU A 110 37.92 -36.59 14.83
CA GLU A 110 38.98 -36.50 15.84
C GLU A 110 39.88 -37.74 15.79
N GLU A 111 39.30 -38.93 15.71
CA GLU A 111 40.05 -40.18 15.53
C GLU A 111 40.87 -40.18 14.21
N ASN A 112 40.28 -39.72 13.11
CA ASN A 112 41.00 -39.56 11.84
C ASN A 112 42.11 -38.51 11.90
N ILE A 113 41.92 -37.43 12.67
CA ILE A 113 42.95 -36.40 12.87
C ILE A 113 44.10 -37.00 13.66
N HIS A 114 43.84 -37.71 14.76
CA HIS A 114 44.90 -38.37 15.52
C HIS A 114 45.66 -39.42 14.71
N LEU A 115 44.98 -40.18 13.84
CA LEU A 115 45.66 -41.10 12.93
C LEU A 115 46.59 -40.35 11.97
N LYS A 116 46.13 -39.23 11.40
CA LYS A 116 46.95 -38.38 10.53
C LYS A 116 48.09 -37.68 11.28
N GLU A 117 47.87 -37.22 12.50
CA GLU A 117 48.91 -36.65 13.35
C GLU A 117 50.03 -37.67 13.58
N ASN A 118 49.67 -38.91 13.93
CA ASN A 118 50.65 -39.98 14.09
C ASN A 118 51.38 -40.30 12.77
N GLU A 119 50.67 -40.33 11.65
CA GLU A 119 51.28 -40.54 10.32
C GLU A 119 52.25 -39.40 9.95
N VAL A 120 51.86 -38.15 10.24
CA VAL A 120 52.71 -36.97 10.02
C VAL A 120 53.92 -36.98 10.94
N GLU A 121 53.76 -37.35 12.21
CA GLU A 121 54.87 -37.48 13.17
C GLU A 121 55.88 -38.52 12.66
N GLN A 122 55.38 -39.67 12.21
CA GLN A 122 56.21 -40.75 11.66
C GLN A 122 56.92 -40.33 10.37
N GLN A 123 56.21 -39.68 9.45
CA GLN A 123 56.81 -39.11 8.24
C GLN A 123 57.84 -38.02 8.56
N ARG A 124 57.62 -37.21 9.58
CA ARG A 124 58.55 -36.16 10.02
C ARG A 124 59.82 -36.77 10.61
N GLU A 125 59.68 -37.86 11.35
CA GLU A 125 60.83 -38.59 11.91
C GLU A 125 61.64 -39.28 10.80
N GLU A 126 60.97 -39.89 9.82
CA GLU A 126 61.60 -40.41 8.59
C GLU A 126 62.27 -39.30 7.76
N LEU A 127 61.61 -38.15 7.60
CA LEU A 127 62.14 -36.99 6.89
C LEU A 127 63.38 -36.44 7.60
N ASN A 128 63.37 -36.32 8.92
CA ASN A 128 64.53 -35.87 9.68
C ASN A 128 65.72 -36.83 9.54
N GLN A 129 65.46 -38.15 9.50
CA GLN A 129 66.50 -39.13 9.22
C GLN A 129 67.00 -39.03 7.78
N LEU A 130 66.11 -38.77 6.82
CA LEU A 130 66.46 -38.59 5.41
C LEU A 130 67.27 -37.31 5.20
N VAL A 131 66.85 -36.19 5.79
CA VAL A 131 67.56 -34.91 5.77
C VAL A 131 68.93 -35.06 6.43
N GLY A 132 69.05 -35.75 7.57
CA GLY A 132 70.36 -36.00 8.18
C GLY A 132 71.30 -36.82 7.28
N LYS A 133 70.76 -37.79 6.54
CA LYS A 133 71.52 -38.55 5.53
C LYS A 133 71.86 -37.70 4.31
N GLU A 134 70.93 -36.90 3.82
CA GLU A 134 71.10 -36.01 2.68
C GLU A 134 72.09 -34.89 3.00
N GLN A 135 72.11 -34.37 4.23
CA GLN A 135 73.06 -33.37 4.71
C GLN A 135 74.48 -33.96 4.77
N ALA A 136 74.64 -35.19 5.28
CA ALA A 136 75.92 -35.90 5.25
C ALA A 136 76.39 -36.23 3.82
N GLU A 137 75.45 -36.54 2.92
CA GLU A 137 75.74 -36.85 1.52
C GLU A 137 76.01 -35.58 0.69
N LEU A 138 75.35 -34.46 0.99
CA LEU A 138 75.55 -33.12 0.41
C LEU A 138 76.84 -32.48 0.91
N GLU A 139 77.19 -32.65 2.19
CA GLU A 139 78.53 -32.32 2.73
C GLU A 139 79.63 -33.10 2.00
N ARG A 140 79.30 -34.30 1.50
CA ARG A 140 80.20 -35.15 0.71
C ARG A 140 80.21 -34.82 -0.78
N LEU A 141 79.10 -34.35 -1.37
CA LEU A 141 78.91 -34.22 -2.83
C LEU A 141 78.89 -32.78 -3.37
N SER A 142 78.46 -31.78 -2.61
CA SER A 142 78.21 -30.44 -3.15
C SER A 142 79.13 -29.41 -2.52
N GLY A 143 80.15 -28.96 -3.26
CA GLY A 143 80.89 -27.74 -2.98
C GLY A 143 80.07 -26.45 -3.19
N MET A 144 78.81 -26.42 -2.71
CA MET A 144 77.98 -25.22 -2.62
C MET A 144 77.89 -24.77 -1.16
N THR A 145 77.82 -23.46 -0.96
CA THR A 145 77.78 -22.89 0.39
C THR A 145 76.34 -22.87 0.94
N THR A 146 76.19 -22.99 2.25
CA THR A 146 74.88 -22.99 2.95
C THR A 146 74.01 -21.78 2.59
N GLU A 147 74.62 -20.65 2.25
CA GLU A 147 73.92 -19.40 1.95
C GLU A 147 73.26 -19.41 0.56
N GLU A 148 73.82 -20.13 -0.41
CA GLU A 148 73.25 -20.25 -1.76
C GLU A 148 71.98 -21.13 -1.75
N ALA A 149 72.00 -22.22 -0.98
CA ALA A 149 70.82 -23.07 -0.78
C ALA A 149 69.67 -22.32 -0.09
N LYS A 150 70.01 -21.51 0.92
CA LYS A 150 69.05 -20.67 1.65
C LYS A 150 68.40 -19.61 0.76
N GLN A 151 69.16 -18.95 -0.11
CA GLN A 151 68.59 -17.96 -1.04
C GLN A 151 67.63 -18.58 -2.05
N LEU A 152 67.95 -19.76 -2.58
CA LEU A 152 67.07 -20.46 -3.51
C LEU A 152 65.75 -20.87 -2.84
N LEU A 153 65.83 -21.34 -1.60
CA LEU A 153 64.66 -21.72 -0.81
C LEU A 153 63.76 -20.51 -0.51
N LEU A 154 64.35 -19.40 -0.05
CA LEU A 154 63.62 -18.16 0.23
C LEU A 154 62.91 -17.61 -1.00
N LYS A 155 63.54 -17.68 -2.18
CA LYS A 155 62.94 -17.22 -3.42
C LYS A 155 61.73 -18.05 -3.84
N ARG A 156 61.79 -19.38 -3.64
CA ARG A 156 60.66 -20.28 -3.89
C ARG A 156 59.48 -20.00 -2.97
N VAL A 157 59.75 -19.81 -1.68
CA VAL A 157 58.72 -19.45 -0.69
C VAL A 157 58.12 -18.08 -1.01
N GLU A 158 58.91 -17.11 -1.45
CA GLU A 158 58.38 -15.80 -1.85
C GLU A 158 57.42 -15.90 -3.06
N GLU A 159 57.77 -16.69 -4.07
CA GLU A 159 56.92 -16.90 -5.25
C GLU A 159 55.61 -17.62 -4.90
N GLU A 160 55.66 -18.62 -4.03
CA GLU A 160 54.50 -19.37 -3.54
C GLU A 160 53.56 -18.48 -2.71
N VAL A 161 54.11 -17.73 -1.75
CA VAL A 161 53.35 -16.78 -0.91
C VAL A 161 52.70 -15.69 -1.74
N ARG A 162 53.35 -15.18 -2.80
CA ARG A 162 52.74 -14.19 -3.71
C ARG A 162 51.55 -14.76 -4.46
N TYR A 163 51.66 -16.00 -4.94
CA TYR A 163 50.57 -16.66 -5.65
C TYR A 163 49.37 -16.93 -4.74
N GLU A 164 49.61 -17.47 -3.54
CA GLU A 164 48.55 -17.69 -2.54
C GLU A 164 47.89 -16.37 -2.09
N SER A 165 48.68 -15.32 -1.87
CA SER A 165 48.17 -14.00 -1.50
C SER A 165 47.27 -13.43 -2.60
N ALA A 166 47.64 -13.59 -3.88
CA ALA A 166 46.82 -13.12 -4.99
C ALA A 166 45.47 -13.85 -5.10
N ILE A 167 45.46 -15.16 -4.85
CA ILE A 167 44.22 -15.96 -4.79
C ILE A 167 43.36 -15.49 -3.62
N MET A 168 43.94 -15.37 -2.43
CA MET A 168 43.24 -14.94 -1.22
C MET A 168 42.61 -13.56 -1.38
N ILE A 169 43.34 -12.59 -1.96
CA ILE A 169 42.82 -11.25 -2.26
C ILE A 169 41.61 -11.35 -3.19
N LYS A 170 41.70 -12.14 -4.26
CA LYS A 170 40.62 -12.30 -5.23
C LYS A 170 39.38 -12.97 -4.63
N GLU A 171 39.56 -13.96 -3.77
CA GLU A 171 38.45 -14.59 -3.03
C GLU A 171 37.80 -13.62 -2.04
N ILE A 172 38.59 -12.82 -1.32
CA ILE A 172 38.09 -11.79 -0.40
C ILE A 172 37.29 -10.74 -1.18
N GLU A 173 37.80 -10.24 -2.30
CA GLU A 173 37.09 -9.27 -3.15
C GLU A 173 35.78 -9.85 -3.69
N THR A 174 35.79 -11.09 -4.18
CA THR A 174 34.60 -11.74 -4.74
C THR A 174 33.52 -11.93 -3.67
N ARG A 175 33.89 -12.47 -2.52
CA ARG A 175 32.99 -12.63 -1.37
C ARG A 175 32.47 -11.28 -0.87
N SER A 176 33.31 -10.25 -0.82
CA SER A 176 32.89 -8.91 -0.42
C SER A 176 31.86 -8.33 -1.40
N LYS A 177 32.03 -8.55 -2.71
CA LYS A 177 31.04 -8.16 -3.72
C LYS A 177 29.73 -8.91 -3.56
N GLU A 178 29.76 -10.23 -3.38
CA GLU A 178 28.57 -11.06 -3.17
C GLU A 178 27.81 -10.67 -1.90
N GLU A 179 28.52 -10.44 -0.79
CA GLU A 179 27.93 -9.97 0.46
C GLU A 179 27.35 -8.56 0.34
N ALA A 180 28.04 -7.65 -0.36
CA ALA A 180 27.56 -6.30 -0.62
C ALA A 180 26.28 -6.32 -1.46
N GLU A 181 26.23 -7.15 -2.52
CA GLU A 181 25.05 -7.29 -3.37
C GLU A 181 23.87 -7.86 -2.58
N LYS A 182 24.11 -8.87 -1.74
CA LYS A 182 23.08 -9.44 -0.87
C LYS A 182 22.54 -8.42 0.14
N ARG A 183 23.43 -7.62 0.75
CA ARG A 183 23.02 -6.54 1.67
C ARG A 183 22.23 -5.46 0.94
N ALA A 184 22.67 -5.03 -0.24
CA ALA A 184 21.96 -4.04 -1.05
C ALA A 184 20.54 -4.53 -1.40
N LYS A 185 20.39 -5.77 -1.86
CA LYS A 185 19.08 -6.38 -2.13
C LYS A 185 18.19 -6.41 -0.89
N ASN A 186 18.74 -6.74 0.28
CA ASN A 186 18.01 -6.75 1.54
C ASN A 186 17.55 -5.34 1.97
N ILE A 187 18.42 -4.33 1.86
CA ILE A 187 18.09 -2.94 2.19
C ILE A 187 16.97 -2.44 1.28
N ILE A 188 17.08 -2.68 -0.03
CA ILE A 188 16.05 -2.32 -1.02
C ILE A 188 14.73 -3.04 -0.71
N ALA A 189 14.76 -4.35 -0.45
CA ALA A 189 13.56 -5.12 -0.14
C ALA A 189 12.87 -4.64 1.15
N LEU A 190 13.64 -4.35 2.21
CA LEU A 190 13.12 -3.83 3.47
C LEU A 190 12.52 -2.43 3.30
N ALA A 191 13.17 -1.57 2.52
CA ALA A 191 12.68 -0.24 2.20
C ALA A 191 11.36 -0.29 1.42
N ILE A 192 11.26 -1.17 0.41
CA ILE A 192 10.03 -1.38 -0.37
C ILE A 192 8.89 -1.89 0.54
N GLN A 193 9.16 -2.88 1.39
CA GLN A 193 8.14 -3.51 2.25
C GLN A 193 7.52 -2.51 3.25
N ARG A 194 8.31 -1.57 3.76
CA ARG A 194 7.86 -0.60 4.79
C ARG A 194 7.06 0.58 4.23
N CYS A 195 7.11 0.83 2.93
CA CYS A 195 6.46 1.98 2.29
C CYS A 195 5.17 1.61 1.53
N ALA A 196 4.61 0.41 1.75
CA ALA A 196 3.40 -0.04 1.05
C ALA A 196 2.17 0.82 1.44
N ALA A 197 1.88 1.85 0.65
CA ALA A 197 0.63 2.59 0.67
C ALA A 197 -0.08 2.45 -0.68
N ASP A 198 -1.41 2.33 -0.64
CA ASP A 198 -2.25 2.31 -1.84
C ASP A 198 -2.26 3.68 -2.53
N HIS A 199 -2.13 3.70 -3.86
CA HIS A 199 -2.24 4.92 -4.66
C HIS A 199 -3.30 4.77 -5.73
N VAL A 200 -4.17 5.78 -5.80
CA VAL A 200 -5.12 6.00 -6.89
C VAL A 200 -4.52 7.07 -7.81
N ALA A 201 -4.43 6.76 -9.10
CA ALA A 201 -4.05 7.75 -10.11
C ALA A 201 -5.22 8.73 -10.30
N GLU A 202 -4.98 10.02 -10.11
CA GLU A 202 -5.95 11.07 -10.47
C GLU A 202 -5.79 11.48 -11.93
N THR A 203 -6.92 11.76 -12.59
CA THR A 203 -6.99 12.08 -14.02
C THR A 203 -6.75 13.58 -14.24
N THR A 204 -6.21 13.95 -15.40
CA THR A 204 -5.93 15.35 -15.80
C THR A 204 -7.18 16.21 -15.98
N VAL A 205 -8.37 15.62 -15.94
CA VAL A 205 -9.65 16.32 -15.99
C VAL A 205 -10.31 16.28 -14.62
N SER A 206 -10.78 17.44 -14.17
CA SER A 206 -11.61 17.53 -12.97
C SER A 206 -13.07 17.63 -13.42
N VAL A 207 -13.88 16.66 -12.99
CA VAL A 207 -15.30 16.61 -13.29
C VAL A 207 -16.07 17.15 -12.10
N VAL A 208 -16.90 18.17 -12.32
CA VAL A 208 -17.81 18.71 -11.32
C VAL A 208 -19.22 18.26 -11.64
N ALA A 209 -19.85 17.55 -10.71
CA ALA A 209 -21.24 17.12 -10.83
C ALA A 209 -22.18 18.31 -10.60
N LEU A 210 -23.18 18.45 -11.45
CA LEU A 210 -24.23 19.45 -11.35
C LEU A 210 -25.52 18.84 -10.79
N PRO A 211 -26.27 19.56 -9.94
CA PRO A 211 -27.53 19.07 -9.39
C PRO A 211 -28.69 19.06 -10.39
N SER A 212 -28.58 19.80 -11.50
CA SER A 212 -29.57 19.82 -12.58
C SER A 212 -29.04 20.51 -13.85
N ASP A 213 -29.67 20.24 -15.00
CA ASP A 213 -29.39 20.97 -16.25
C ASP A 213 -29.79 22.44 -16.19
N GLU A 214 -30.71 22.83 -15.30
CA GLU A 214 -30.99 24.25 -15.04
C GLU A 214 -29.75 24.96 -14.48
N MET A 215 -28.99 24.29 -13.61
CA MET A 215 -27.74 24.81 -13.07
C MET A 215 -26.69 24.97 -14.18
N LYS A 216 -26.62 24.02 -15.12
CA LYS A 216 -25.78 24.09 -16.33
C LYS A 216 -26.08 25.37 -17.13
N GLY A 217 -27.37 25.68 -17.33
CA GLY A 217 -27.82 26.91 -17.99
C GLY A 217 -27.41 28.21 -17.25
N ARG A 218 -27.45 28.20 -15.91
CA ARG A 218 -27.02 29.35 -15.09
C ARG A 218 -25.50 29.56 -15.10
N ILE A 219 -24.72 28.47 -15.16
CA ILE A 219 -23.26 28.50 -15.28
C ILE A 219 -22.84 29.10 -16.63
N ILE A 220 -23.52 28.74 -17.72
CA ILE A 220 -23.29 29.37 -19.04
C ILE A 220 -23.68 30.85 -18.98
N GLY A 221 -24.88 31.15 -18.47
CA GLY A 221 -25.44 32.49 -18.44
C GLY A 221 -25.87 32.99 -19.82
N ARG A 222 -26.52 34.17 -19.87
CA ARG A 222 -26.96 34.77 -21.14
C ARG A 222 -25.73 35.07 -22.01
N GLU A 223 -25.72 34.55 -23.25
CA GLU A 223 -24.62 34.70 -24.23
C GLU A 223 -23.26 34.16 -23.74
N GLY A 224 -23.25 33.23 -22.79
CA GLY A 224 -21.99 32.70 -22.23
C GLY A 224 -21.26 33.70 -21.31
N ARG A 225 -21.95 34.74 -20.82
CA ARG A 225 -21.31 35.78 -19.98
C ARG A 225 -20.71 35.22 -18.69
N ASN A 226 -21.39 34.28 -18.05
CA ASN A 226 -20.96 33.75 -16.75
C ASN A 226 -19.77 32.80 -16.91
N ILE A 227 -19.85 31.88 -17.87
CA ILE A 227 -18.74 30.96 -18.18
C ILE A 227 -17.49 31.74 -18.58
N ARG A 228 -17.58 32.72 -19.48
CA ARG A 228 -16.44 33.57 -19.88
C ARG A 228 -15.85 34.35 -18.71
N THR A 229 -16.68 34.82 -17.78
CA THR A 229 -16.20 35.53 -16.59
C THR A 229 -15.37 34.59 -15.71
N LEU A 230 -15.85 33.37 -15.48
CA LEU A 230 -15.13 32.37 -14.69
C LEU A 230 -13.84 31.93 -15.39
N GLU A 231 -13.88 31.67 -16.70
CA GLU A 231 -12.71 31.32 -17.53
C GLU A 231 -11.66 32.44 -17.52
N THR A 232 -12.10 33.71 -17.63
CA THR A 232 -11.18 34.86 -17.61
C THR A 232 -10.52 35.04 -16.24
N LEU A 233 -11.28 34.84 -15.15
CA LEU A 233 -10.77 35.02 -13.79
C LEU A 233 -9.86 33.87 -13.34
N THR A 234 -10.15 32.64 -13.77
CA THR A 234 -9.38 31.44 -13.36
C THR A 234 -8.31 31.04 -14.37
N GLY A 235 -8.46 31.42 -15.64
CA GLY A 235 -7.61 30.97 -16.74
C GLY A 235 -7.79 29.48 -17.08
N ILE A 236 -8.95 28.90 -16.77
CA ILE A 236 -9.29 27.49 -17.01
C ILE A 236 -10.50 27.43 -17.93
N ASP A 237 -10.45 26.57 -18.95
CA ASP A 237 -11.53 26.37 -19.91
C ASP A 237 -12.60 25.43 -19.33
N LEU A 238 -13.86 25.82 -19.44
CA LEU A 238 -15.00 25.01 -19.00
C LEU A 238 -15.62 24.33 -20.21
N ILE A 239 -15.42 23.01 -20.33
CA ILE A 239 -16.01 22.22 -21.39
C ILE A 239 -17.39 21.74 -20.93
N ILE A 240 -18.41 22.26 -21.62
CA ILE A 240 -19.81 21.91 -21.42
C ILE A 240 -20.27 21.18 -22.68
N ASP A 241 -20.34 19.85 -22.60
CA ASP A 241 -20.76 18.96 -23.70
C ASP A 241 -22.18 18.40 -23.46
N ASP A 242 -22.68 17.53 -24.34
CA ASP A 242 -23.97 16.83 -24.24
C ASP A 242 -24.05 15.85 -23.04
N THR A 243 -22.98 15.72 -22.26
CA THR A 243 -23.00 14.95 -21.01
C THR A 243 -23.97 15.60 -20.02
N PRO A 244 -25.01 14.88 -19.55
CA PRO A 244 -25.96 15.42 -18.57
C PRO A 244 -25.27 15.63 -17.22
N GLU A 245 -25.70 16.66 -16.50
CA GLU A 245 -25.34 16.86 -15.08
C GLU A 245 -23.83 16.94 -14.75
N ALA A 246 -22.97 17.30 -15.71
CA ALA A 246 -21.53 17.43 -15.48
C ALA A 246 -20.90 18.59 -16.27
N VAL A 247 -19.85 19.19 -15.68
CA VAL A 247 -18.96 20.15 -16.34
C VAL A 247 -17.53 19.66 -16.19
N ILE A 248 -16.77 19.73 -17.29
CA ILE A 248 -15.37 19.30 -17.33
C ILE A 248 -14.49 20.55 -17.27
N LEU A 249 -13.59 20.59 -16.28
CA LEU A 249 -12.57 21.63 -16.17
C LEU A 249 -11.29 21.21 -16.89
N SER A 250 -10.89 21.98 -17.89
CA SER A 250 -9.71 21.72 -18.71
C SER A 250 -8.71 22.87 -18.60
N GLY A 251 -7.46 22.56 -18.32
CA GLY A 251 -6.40 23.55 -18.23
C GLY A 251 -5.09 22.95 -17.75
N PHE A 252 -3.96 23.56 -18.11
CA PHE A 252 -2.63 22.99 -17.84
C PHE A 252 -2.14 23.23 -16.41
N ASP A 253 -2.56 24.35 -15.79
CA ASP A 253 -2.21 24.68 -14.40
C ASP A 253 -3.17 23.98 -13.42
N PRO A 254 -2.69 23.00 -12.63
CA PRO A 254 -3.56 22.25 -11.73
C PRO A 254 -4.05 23.07 -10.54
N ILE A 255 -3.30 24.10 -10.11
CA ILE A 255 -3.70 24.96 -8.99
C ILE A 255 -4.88 25.82 -9.43
N ARG A 256 -4.77 26.44 -10.62
CA ARG A 256 -5.89 27.19 -11.20
C ARG A 256 -7.11 26.30 -11.44
N ARG A 257 -6.90 25.06 -11.88
CA ARG A 257 -7.99 24.07 -12.07
C ARG A 257 -8.70 23.78 -10.75
N GLU A 258 -7.96 23.64 -9.66
CA GLU A 258 -8.52 23.43 -8.33
C GLU A 258 -9.29 24.65 -7.83
N VAL A 259 -8.75 25.87 -8.04
CA VAL A 259 -9.45 27.12 -7.71
C VAL A 259 -10.77 27.21 -8.48
N ALA A 260 -10.77 26.87 -9.78
CA ALA A 260 -11.97 26.84 -10.60
C ALA A 260 -12.98 25.80 -10.09
N ARG A 261 -12.52 24.61 -9.67
CA ARG A 261 -13.35 23.56 -9.09
C ARG A 261 -14.07 24.03 -7.82
N ILE A 262 -13.32 24.54 -6.85
CA ILE A 262 -13.86 25.02 -5.58
C ILE A 262 -14.77 26.23 -5.79
N ALA A 263 -14.40 27.16 -6.68
CA ALA A 263 -15.24 28.30 -7.02
C ALA A 263 -16.58 27.85 -7.62
N LEU A 264 -16.56 26.86 -8.53
CA LEU A 264 -17.76 26.31 -9.15
C LEU A 264 -18.65 25.58 -8.14
N GLU A 265 -18.08 24.74 -7.27
CA GLU A 265 -18.80 24.06 -6.19
C GLU A 265 -19.51 25.06 -5.26
N LYS A 266 -18.83 26.15 -4.88
CA LYS A 266 -19.42 27.22 -4.06
C LYS A 266 -20.53 27.97 -4.78
N LEU A 267 -20.37 28.26 -6.07
CA LEU A 267 -21.39 28.91 -6.89
C LEU A 267 -22.64 28.02 -7.04
N ILE A 268 -22.46 26.71 -7.18
CA ILE A 268 -23.56 25.74 -7.23
C ILE A 268 -24.29 25.69 -5.88
N ALA A 269 -23.57 25.64 -4.77
CA ALA A 269 -24.14 25.62 -3.43
C ALA A 269 -24.93 26.90 -3.10
N ASP A 270 -24.45 28.06 -3.58
CA ASP A 270 -25.12 29.36 -3.40
C ASP A 270 -26.30 29.56 -4.36
N GLY A 271 -26.30 28.88 -5.51
CA GLY A 271 -27.38 28.90 -6.50
C GLY A 271 -27.53 30.21 -7.30
N ARG A 272 -26.73 31.24 -6.99
CA ARG A 272 -26.70 32.55 -7.65
C ARG A 272 -25.41 32.71 -8.45
N ILE A 273 -25.54 32.77 -9.78
CA ILE A 273 -24.40 32.84 -10.69
C ILE A 273 -24.49 34.12 -11.52
N HIS A 274 -23.72 35.14 -11.15
CA HIS A 274 -23.56 36.40 -11.88
C HIS A 274 -22.14 36.94 -11.70
N PRO A 275 -21.64 37.83 -12.58
CA PRO A 275 -20.22 38.20 -12.63
C PRO A 275 -19.60 38.63 -11.29
N ALA A 276 -20.26 39.54 -10.56
CA ALA A 276 -19.75 40.00 -9.25
C ALA A 276 -19.64 38.88 -8.20
N ARG A 277 -20.52 37.87 -8.27
CA ARG A 277 -20.49 36.74 -7.35
C ARG A 277 -19.44 35.72 -7.76
N ILE A 278 -19.24 35.53 -9.06
CA ILE A 278 -18.16 34.70 -9.60
C ILE A 278 -16.82 35.25 -9.12
N GLU A 279 -16.60 36.55 -9.23
CA GLU A 279 -15.38 37.23 -8.74
C GLU A 279 -15.16 36.99 -7.24
N GLU A 280 -16.19 37.19 -6.41
CA GLU A 280 -16.11 36.93 -4.96
C GLU A 280 -15.81 35.45 -4.64
N MET A 281 -16.44 34.50 -5.35
CA MET A 281 -16.23 33.08 -5.12
C MET A 281 -14.84 32.62 -5.57
N VAL A 282 -14.32 33.15 -6.68
CA VAL A 282 -12.95 32.89 -7.14
C VAL A 282 -11.94 33.42 -6.13
N GLU A 283 -12.11 34.64 -5.59
CA GLU A 283 -11.20 35.18 -4.57
C GLU A 283 -11.20 34.33 -3.29
N LYS A 284 -12.38 33.87 -2.85
CA LYS A 284 -12.51 32.96 -1.70
C LYS A 284 -11.89 31.60 -1.98
N ALA A 285 -12.08 31.04 -3.17
CA ALA A 285 -11.48 29.77 -3.57
C ALA A 285 -9.94 29.88 -3.62
N GLN A 286 -9.40 30.98 -4.16
CA GLN A 286 -7.96 31.24 -4.18
C GLN A 286 -7.37 31.25 -2.77
N LYS A 287 -7.97 31.99 -1.83
CA LYS A 287 -7.50 32.03 -0.43
C LYS A 287 -7.54 30.66 0.24
N GLU A 288 -8.57 29.86 -0.04
CA GLU A 288 -8.70 28.50 0.49
C GLU A 288 -7.64 27.55 -0.07
N VAL A 289 -7.41 27.60 -1.40
CA VAL A 289 -6.36 26.79 -2.03
C VAL A 289 -4.98 27.20 -1.52
N ASP A 290 -4.70 28.50 -1.35
CA ASP A 290 -3.41 28.98 -0.82
C ASP A 290 -3.20 28.53 0.64
N GLN A 291 -4.24 28.55 1.47
CA GLN A 291 -4.20 27.99 2.81
C GLN A 291 -3.92 26.48 2.77
N LYS A 292 -4.62 25.75 1.90
CA LYS A 292 -4.46 24.30 1.75
C LYS A 292 -3.04 23.93 1.28
N ILE A 293 -2.48 24.67 0.33
CA ILE A 293 -1.09 24.55 -0.11
C ILE A 293 -0.16 24.64 1.10
N ARG A 294 -0.31 25.67 1.94
CA ARG A 294 0.54 25.86 3.10
C ARG A 294 0.41 24.70 4.11
N GLU A 295 -0.81 24.29 4.41
CA GLU A 295 -1.10 23.17 5.32
C GLU A 295 -0.48 21.86 4.83
N GLU A 296 -0.62 21.52 3.55
CA GLU A 296 -0.06 20.28 2.97
C GLU A 296 1.47 20.32 2.95
N GLY A 297 2.07 21.49 2.70
CA GLY A 297 3.52 21.69 2.80
C GLY A 297 4.03 21.50 4.23
N GLU A 298 3.38 22.13 5.22
CA GLU A 298 3.72 21.98 6.65
C GLU A 298 3.56 20.52 7.09
N GLN A 299 2.48 19.85 6.68
CA GLN A 299 2.23 18.44 6.95
C GLN A 299 3.34 17.54 6.37
N ALA A 300 3.75 17.76 5.12
CA ALA A 300 4.83 16.97 4.49
C ALA A 300 6.16 17.10 5.25
N THR A 301 6.49 18.31 5.73
CA THR A 301 7.69 18.52 6.55
C THR A 301 7.60 17.85 7.92
N PHE A 302 6.40 17.83 8.51
CA PHE A 302 6.14 17.17 9.79
C PHE A 302 6.24 15.64 9.67
N GLU A 303 5.59 15.05 8.66
CA GLU A 303 5.59 13.60 8.40
C GLU A 303 6.99 13.06 8.13
N THR A 304 7.78 13.77 7.31
CA THR A 304 9.15 13.37 6.99
C THR A 304 10.13 13.64 8.13
N GLY A 305 9.78 14.54 9.05
CA GLY A 305 10.64 14.99 10.15
C GLY A 305 11.74 15.96 9.72
N VAL A 306 11.54 16.65 8.59
CA VAL A 306 12.47 17.64 8.05
C VAL A 306 12.11 19.03 8.58
N HIS A 307 12.92 19.56 9.50
CA HIS A 307 12.66 20.85 10.14
C HIS A 307 13.57 21.97 9.60
N GLY A 308 13.15 23.22 9.80
CA GLY A 308 13.95 24.40 9.46
C GLY A 308 14.08 24.67 7.96
N LEU A 309 13.07 24.32 7.17
CA LEU A 309 12.95 24.75 5.78
C LEU A 309 12.47 26.20 5.72
N HIS A 310 12.91 26.93 4.70
CA HIS A 310 12.42 28.29 4.45
C HIS A 310 10.91 28.27 4.19
N PRO A 311 10.09 29.20 4.73
CA PRO A 311 8.64 29.20 4.55
C PRO A 311 8.18 29.12 3.09
N GLU A 312 8.97 29.70 2.19
CA GLU A 312 8.70 29.65 0.76
C GLU A 312 8.95 28.26 0.14
N LEU A 313 9.95 27.50 0.62
CA LEU A 313 10.12 26.10 0.22
C LEU A 313 8.96 25.23 0.71
N ILE A 314 8.47 25.50 1.93
CA ILE A 314 7.28 24.82 2.48
C ILE A 314 6.05 25.10 1.61
N ARG A 315 5.85 26.35 1.20
CA ARG A 315 4.79 26.74 0.27
C ARG A 315 4.92 26.03 -1.08
N LEU A 316 6.13 25.95 -1.64
CA LEU A 316 6.41 25.26 -2.90
C LEU A 316 6.17 23.75 -2.80
N LEU A 317 6.55 23.11 -1.69
CA LEU A 317 6.23 21.70 -1.41
C LEU A 317 4.71 21.49 -1.44
N GLY A 318 3.96 22.37 -0.77
CA GLY A 318 2.50 22.36 -0.81
C GLY A 318 1.90 22.40 -2.21
N ARG A 319 2.49 23.16 -3.13
CA ARG A 319 2.03 23.23 -4.53
C ARG A 319 2.16 21.89 -5.26
N LEU A 320 3.13 21.06 -4.90
CA LEU A 320 3.31 19.72 -5.47
C LEU A 320 2.11 18.79 -5.17
N LYS A 321 1.26 19.12 -4.19
CA LYS A 321 0.01 18.39 -3.91
C LYS A 321 -0.95 18.41 -5.09
N PHE A 322 -0.97 19.49 -5.87
CA PHE A 322 -1.85 19.60 -7.02
C PHE A 322 -1.16 19.12 -8.31
N ARG A 323 0.14 18.81 -8.24
CA ARG A 323 0.92 18.36 -9.39
C ARG A 323 0.88 16.84 -9.47
N THR A 324 0.65 16.34 -10.68
CA THR A 324 0.75 14.92 -11.01
C THR A 324 1.81 14.74 -12.08
N SER A 325 2.71 13.79 -11.87
CA SER A 325 3.76 13.40 -12.83
C SER A 325 3.69 11.90 -13.04
N TYR A 326 3.62 11.45 -14.30
CA TYR A 326 3.49 10.03 -14.64
C TYR A 326 2.35 9.28 -13.91
N GLY A 327 1.24 9.98 -13.61
CA GLY A 327 0.08 9.39 -12.92
C GLY A 327 0.21 9.33 -11.38
N GLN A 328 1.29 9.85 -10.81
CA GLN A 328 1.50 9.97 -9.36
C GLN A 328 1.46 11.42 -8.89
N ASN A 329 0.88 11.62 -7.72
CA ASN A 329 0.96 12.90 -7.01
C ASN A 329 2.41 13.22 -6.60
N VAL A 330 2.92 14.39 -6.98
CA VAL A 330 4.34 14.71 -6.80
C VAL A 330 4.70 14.92 -5.33
N LEU A 331 3.85 15.58 -4.52
CA LEU A 331 4.13 15.74 -3.09
C LEU A 331 4.20 14.40 -2.37
N LYS A 332 3.29 13.48 -2.71
CA LYS A 332 3.27 12.12 -2.14
C LYS A 332 4.51 11.32 -2.57
N HIS A 333 4.95 11.48 -3.81
CA HIS A 333 6.21 10.92 -4.29
C HIS A 333 7.42 11.49 -3.54
N SER A 334 7.54 12.81 -3.40
CA SER A 334 8.67 13.44 -2.69
C SER A 334 8.73 13.08 -1.20
N THR A 335 7.58 12.95 -0.53
CA THR A 335 7.52 12.46 0.86
C THR A 335 7.96 11.00 0.97
N GLU A 336 7.55 10.14 0.04
CA GLU A 336 8.02 8.75 -0.02
C GLU A 336 9.54 8.66 -0.28
N VAL A 337 10.05 9.40 -1.27
CA VAL A 337 11.49 9.45 -1.58
C VAL A 337 12.28 9.91 -0.35
N SER A 338 11.77 10.90 0.39
CA SER A 338 12.36 11.33 1.67
C SER A 338 12.45 10.17 2.68
N HIS A 339 11.36 9.41 2.87
CA HIS A 339 11.35 8.27 3.78
C HIS A 339 12.30 7.14 3.34
N LEU A 340 12.29 6.78 2.06
CA LEU A 340 13.17 5.75 1.50
C LEU A 340 14.64 6.15 1.63
N ALA A 341 14.98 7.39 1.26
CA ALA A 341 16.33 7.92 1.41
C ALA A 341 16.79 7.90 2.88
N GLY A 342 15.90 8.28 3.81
CA GLY A 342 16.17 8.22 5.25
C GLY A 342 16.38 6.80 5.78
N LEU A 343 15.60 5.83 5.32
CA LEU A 343 15.75 4.41 5.71
C LEU A 343 17.07 3.83 5.18
N MET A 344 17.41 4.09 3.93
CA MET A 344 18.68 3.65 3.35
C MET A 344 19.87 4.32 4.04
N ALA A 345 19.77 5.61 4.35
CA ALA A 345 20.81 6.33 5.10
C ALA A 345 21.04 5.72 6.49
N ALA A 346 19.97 5.34 7.19
CA ALA A 346 20.06 4.71 8.51
C ALA A 346 20.79 3.36 8.45
N GLU A 347 20.50 2.53 7.45
CA GLU A 347 21.16 1.23 7.26
C GLU A 347 22.64 1.37 6.86
N LEU A 348 22.99 2.42 6.11
CA LEU A 348 24.37 2.68 5.68
C LEU A 348 25.19 3.52 6.69
N GLY A 349 24.59 3.98 7.79
CA GLY A 349 25.27 4.83 8.78
C GLY A 349 25.57 6.25 8.28
N VAL A 350 24.77 6.76 7.34
CA VAL A 350 24.89 8.11 6.76
C VAL A 350 23.88 9.06 7.45
N ASP A 351 24.07 10.37 7.33
CA ASP A 351 23.16 11.36 7.91
C ASP A 351 21.73 11.21 7.35
N ILE A 352 20.84 10.73 8.22
CA ILE A 352 19.43 10.48 7.95
C ILE A 352 18.67 11.78 7.66
N GLN A 353 18.98 12.86 8.38
CA GLN A 353 18.27 14.14 8.24
C GLN A 353 18.63 14.82 6.92
N LEU A 354 19.91 14.76 6.54
CA LEU A 354 20.36 15.26 5.25
C LEU A 354 19.72 14.48 4.09
N ALA A 355 19.68 13.14 4.17
CA ALA A 355 19.06 12.30 3.16
C ALA A 355 17.55 12.55 3.01
N LYS A 356 16.83 12.69 4.13
CA LYS A 356 15.40 13.04 4.13
C LYS A 356 15.15 14.42 3.53
N ARG A 357 15.95 15.42 3.91
CA ARG A 357 15.83 16.80 3.39
C ARG A 357 16.07 16.85 1.89
N ALA A 358 17.13 16.18 1.42
CA ALA A 358 17.45 16.05 -0.01
C ALA A 358 16.34 15.30 -0.77
N GLY A 359 15.85 14.18 -0.23
CA GLY A 359 14.77 13.41 -0.83
C GLY A 359 13.44 14.15 -0.89
N LEU A 360 13.11 14.99 0.09
CA LEU A 360 11.89 15.80 0.07
C LEU A 360 11.95 16.92 -0.99
N LEU A 361 13.13 17.48 -1.22
CA LEU A 361 13.32 18.63 -2.12
C LEU A 361 13.75 18.26 -3.54
N HIS A 362 14.06 16.98 -3.82
CA HIS A 362 14.65 16.55 -5.10
C HIS A 362 13.87 17.05 -6.33
N ASP A 363 12.53 17.07 -6.21
CA ASP A 363 11.60 17.40 -7.28
C ASP A 363 10.92 18.78 -7.11
N ILE A 364 11.44 19.64 -6.22
CA ILE A 364 10.81 20.92 -5.87
C ILE A 364 10.61 21.86 -7.07
N GLY A 365 11.43 21.73 -8.11
CA GLY A 365 11.30 22.51 -9.34
C GLY A 365 10.00 22.26 -10.11
N LYS A 366 9.34 21.10 -9.93
CA LYS A 366 8.03 20.81 -10.53
C LYS A 366 6.88 21.68 -9.99
N ALA A 367 7.15 22.49 -8.96
CA ALA A 367 6.17 23.43 -8.41
C ALA A 367 6.02 24.72 -9.24
N VAL A 368 7.01 25.05 -10.08
CA VAL A 368 7.11 26.32 -10.85
C VAL A 368 7.65 26.14 -12.27
N ASP A 369 7.73 24.91 -12.78
CA ASP A 369 8.26 24.55 -14.11
C ASP A 369 7.55 25.23 -15.29
N HIS A 370 6.27 25.59 -15.15
CA HIS A 370 5.50 26.32 -16.19
C HIS A 370 5.66 27.84 -16.13
N GLU A 371 6.27 28.38 -15.07
CA GLU A 371 6.44 29.82 -14.85
C GLU A 371 7.86 30.30 -15.18
N MET A 372 8.84 29.38 -15.28
CA MET A 372 10.25 29.68 -15.48
C MET A 372 10.85 28.84 -16.60
N GLU A 373 11.75 29.42 -17.40
CA GLU A 373 12.49 28.68 -18.42
C GLU A 373 13.56 27.78 -17.78
N GLY A 374 13.60 26.50 -18.13
CA GLY A 374 14.60 25.53 -17.66
C GLY A 374 14.02 24.13 -17.42
N THR A 375 14.88 23.16 -17.13
CA THR A 375 14.43 21.84 -16.64
C THR A 375 13.99 21.93 -15.17
N HIS A 376 13.12 21.05 -14.70
CA HIS A 376 12.71 21.04 -13.28
C HIS A 376 13.90 20.84 -12.34
N VAL A 377 14.96 20.15 -12.80
CA VAL A 377 16.23 20.00 -12.08
C VAL A 377 16.93 21.36 -11.91
N GLN A 378 17.12 22.10 -12.99
CA GLN A 378 17.77 23.42 -12.96
C GLN A 378 17.00 24.40 -12.07
N ILE A 379 15.68 24.45 -12.23
CA ILE A 379 14.80 25.27 -11.43
C ILE A 379 14.88 24.86 -9.94
N GLY A 380 14.90 23.57 -9.65
CA GLY A 380 15.05 23.05 -8.29
C GLY A 380 16.39 23.47 -7.65
N VAL A 381 17.49 23.38 -8.40
CA VAL A 381 18.83 23.83 -7.98
C VAL A 381 18.83 25.32 -7.66
N ASP A 382 18.24 26.14 -8.52
CA ASP A 382 18.19 27.59 -8.33
C ASP A 382 17.32 27.98 -7.14
N LEU A 383 16.18 27.32 -6.94
CA LEU A 383 15.33 27.50 -5.76
C LEU A 383 16.06 27.13 -4.47
N ALA A 384 16.74 25.97 -4.44
CA ALA A 384 17.49 25.51 -3.29
C ALA A 384 18.64 26.47 -2.95
N ARG A 385 19.37 26.97 -3.95
CA ARG A 385 20.41 27.99 -3.76
C ARG A 385 19.83 29.33 -3.27
N LYS A 386 18.74 29.79 -3.87
CA LYS A 386 18.05 31.04 -3.50
C LYS A 386 17.64 31.06 -2.03
N TYR A 387 17.13 29.92 -1.52
CA TYR A 387 16.72 29.77 -0.12
C TYR A 387 17.81 29.20 0.80
N LYS A 388 19.08 29.21 0.35
CA LYS A 388 20.28 28.89 1.14
C LYS A 388 20.32 27.45 1.69
N GLU A 389 19.83 26.48 0.92
CA GLU A 389 20.05 25.07 1.22
C GLU A 389 21.53 24.67 1.08
N SER A 390 21.92 23.60 1.77
CA SER A 390 23.31 23.12 1.75
C SER A 390 23.76 22.64 0.37
N SER A 391 25.07 22.69 0.10
CA SER A 391 25.64 22.19 -1.16
C SER A 391 25.30 20.74 -1.44
N ASP A 392 25.18 19.92 -0.40
CA ASP A 392 24.87 18.49 -0.54
C ASP A 392 23.41 18.26 -0.96
N VAL A 393 22.47 19.06 -0.43
CA VAL A 393 21.06 19.04 -0.86
C VAL A 393 20.95 19.54 -2.30
N VAL A 394 21.62 20.64 -2.63
CA VAL A 394 21.65 21.18 -3.99
C VAL A 394 22.22 20.17 -4.98
N HIS A 395 23.32 19.51 -4.63
CA HIS A 395 23.92 18.47 -5.46
C HIS A 395 23.02 17.25 -5.62
N ALA A 396 22.31 16.83 -4.56
CA ALA A 396 21.36 15.72 -4.67
C ALA A 396 20.20 16.06 -5.61
N ILE A 397 19.70 17.31 -5.60
CA ILE A 397 18.72 17.79 -6.59
C ILE A 397 19.34 17.78 -7.99
N GLU A 398 20.58 18.23 -8.16
CA GLU A 398 21.26 18.28 -9.46
C GLU A 398 21.50 16.88 -10.07
N ALA A 399 21.80 15.88 -9.24
CA ALA A 399 22.25 14.56 -9.69
C ALA A 399 21.17 13.47 -9.69
N HIS A 400 19.95 13.71 -9.19
CA HIS A 400 18.96 12.62 -9.00
C HIS A 400 18.50 11.94 -10.29
N HIS A 401 18.55 12.62 -11.44
CA HIS A 401 18.31 12.03 -12.77
C HIS A 401 19.58 11.55 -13.49
N ASN A 402 20.73 11.55 -12.81
CA ASN A 402 22.06 11.25 -13.37
C ASN A 402 22.50 12.21 -14.50
N ASP A 403 21.99 13.44 -14.52
CA ASP A 403 22.47 14.50 -15.42
C ASP A 403 23.91 14.92 -15.07
N VAL A 404 24.27 14.79 -13.81
CA VAL A 404 25.62 15.00 -13.27
C VAL A 404 26.02 13.78 -12.45
N GLU A 405 27.31 13.43 -12.49
CA GLU A 405 27.84 12.31 -11.71
C GLU A 405 27.66 12.58 -10.20
N PRO A 406 27.02 11.67 -9.44
CA PRO A 406 26.78 11.86 -8.02
C PRO A 406 28.09 11.77 -7.24
N LYS A 407 28.47 12.87 -6.59
CA LYS A 407 29.71 13.00 -5.79
C LYS A 407 29.49 12.70 -4.32
N THR A 408 28.24 12.63 -3.86
CA THR A 408 27.88 12.38 -2.46
C THR A 408 27.04 11.13 -2.33
N ILE A 409 27.17 10.42 -1.20
CA ILE A 409 26.35 9.24 -0.90
C ILE A 409 24.87 9.61 -0.86
N VAL A 410 24.54 10.81 -0.34
CA VAL A 410 23.17 11.32 -0.29
C VAL A 410 22.55 11.43 -1.68
N ALA A 411 23.29 11.90 -2.68
CA ALA A 411 22.79 11.99 -4.05
C ALA A 411 22.48 10.61 -4.64
N VAL A 412 23.35 9.62 -4.41
CA VAL A 412 23.11 8.22 -4.80
C VAL A 412 21.87 7.67 -4.12
N LEU A 413 21.68 7.95 -2.83
CA LEU A 413 20.52 7.51 -2.06
C LEU A 413 19.21 8.13 -2.55
N VAL A 414 19.21 9.43 -2.88
CA VAL A 414 18.04 10.11 -3.43
C VAL A 414 17.69 9.57 -4.82
N ALA A 415 18.68 9.39 -5.70
CA ALA A 415 18.46 8.79 -7.01
C ALA A 415 17.91 7.36 -6.93
N ALA A 416 18.44 6.55 -6.00
CA ALA A 416 17.94 5.21 -5.74
C ALA A 416 16.50 5.22 -5.18
N ALA A 417 16.20 6.13 -4.25
CA ALA A 417 14.87 6.28 -3.67
C ALA A 417 13.82 6.72 -4.71
N ASP A 418 14.17 7.68 -5.58
CA ASP A 418 13.35 8.12 -6.70
C ASP A 418 13.04 6.96 -7.65
N ALA A 419 14.08 6.25 -8.11
CA ALA A 419 13.91 5.08 -8.98
C ALA A 419 13.02 4.00 -8.35
N VAL A 420 13.17 3.73 -7.05
CA VAL A 420 12.34 2.77 -6.32
C VAL A 420 10.88 3.23 -6.20
N SER A 421 10.63 4.51 -5.94
CA SER A 421 9.26 5.05 -5.89
C SER A 421 8.59 5.02 -7.28
N ALA A 422 9.34 5.31 -8.34
CA ALA A 422 8.86 5.32 -9.72
C ALA A 422 8.63 3.91 -10.33
N ALA A 423 9.39 2.89 -9.91
CA ALA A 423 9.36 1.54 -10.49
C ALA A 423 8.29 0.60 -9.89
N ARG A 424 7.50 1.04 -8.89
CA ARG A 424 6.55 0.15 -8.21
C ARG A 424 5.35 -0.25 -9.10
N PRO A 425 4.93 -1.53 -9.10
CA PRO A 425 3.70 -1.97 -9.77
C PRO A 425 2.49 -1.17 -9.26
N GLY A 426 1.76 -0.50 -10.15
CA GLY A 426 0.67 0.43 -9.81
C GLY A 426 1.03 1.92 -9.90
N ALA A 427 2.32 2.28 -9.84
CA ALA A 427 2.84 3.63 -10.18
C ALA A 427 2.62 3.99 -11.64
N ARG A 428 2.77 2.97 -12.49
CA ARG A 428 2.45 2.98 -13.91
C ARG A 428 1.42 1.89 -14.11
N ARG A 429 0.13 2.24 -14.11
CA ARG A 429 -0.75 1.48 -15.03
C ARG A 429 -0.20 1.76 -16.41
N GLU A 430 -0.01 0.70 -17.21
CA GLU A 430 0.10 0.87 -18.67
C GLU A 430 -0.90 1.94 -19.08
N THR A 431 -0.42 3.01 -19.70
CA THR A 431 -1.33 4.04 -20.23
C THR A 431 -2.43 3.31 -20.98
N LEU A 432 -3.68 3.74 -20.83
CA LEU A 432 -4.81 3.15 -21.55
C LEU A 432 -4.47 3.00 -23.05
N GLU A 433 -3.66 3.94 -23.56
CA GLU A 433 -3.03 3.92 -24.87
C GLU A 433 -2.06 2.76 -25.13
N THR A 434 -1.14 2.41 -24.23
CA THR A 434 -0.26 1.23 -24.37
C THR A 434 -1.08 -0.05 -24.32
N TYR A 435 -2.08 -0.11 -23.45
CA TYR A 435 -3.01 -1.23 -23.37
C TYR A 435 -3.84 -1.37 -24.66
N ILE A 436 -4.36 -0.27 -25.21
CA ILE A 436 -5.07 -0.24 -26.50
C ILE A 436 -4.13 -0.65 -27.63
N LYS A 437 -2.91 -0.09 -27.71
CA LYS A 437 -1.90 -0.47 -28.71
C LYS A 437 -1.53 -1.95 -28.60
N ARG A 438 -1.50 -2.52 -27.40
CA ARG A 438 -1.25 -3.95 -27.18
C ARG A 438 -2.40 -4.81 -27.68
N LEU A 439 -3.64 -4.42 -27.41
CA LEU A 439 -4.82 -5.12 -27.94
C LEU A 439 -4.90 -5.01 -29.46
N GLN A 440 -4.63 -3.83 -30.02
CA GLN A 440 -4.56 -3.61 -31.47
C GLN A 440 -3.49 -4.49 -32.09
N LYS A 441 -2.28 -4.55 -31.50
CA LYS A 441 -1.20 -5.40 -32.00
C LYS A 441 -1.55 -6.90 -31.92
N LEU A 442 -2.27 -7.33 -30.87
CA LEU A 442 -2.82 -8.70 -30.78
C LEU A 442 -3.80 -9.00 -31.91
N GLU A 443 -4.69 -8.06 -32.22
CA GLU A 443 -5.67 -8.17 -33.31
C GLU A 443 -4.96 -8.16 -34.68
N GLU A 444 -4.01 -7.27 -34.91
CA GLU A 444 -3.20 -7.18 -36.13
C GLU A 444 -2.43 -8.48 -36.41
N ILE A 445 -1.81 -9.08 -35.39
CA ILE A 445 -1.09 -10.35 -35.54
C ILE A 445 -2.06 -11.45 -36.03
N ALA A 446 -3.24 -11.55 -35.41
CA ALA A 446 -4.23 -12.56 -35.78
C ALA A 446 -4.85 -12.28 -37.16
N GLU A 447 -5.15 -11.02 -37.51
CA GLU A 447 -5.69 -10.62 -38.80
C GLU A 447 -4.70 -10.80 -39.96
N SER A 448 -3.38 -10.83 -39.67
CA SER A 448 -2.35 -11.07 -40.68
C SER A 448 -2.35 -12.49 -41.26
N PHE A 449 -3.06 -13.44 -40.63
CA PHE A 449 -3.11 -14.84 -41.09
C PHE A 449 -4.12 -15.04 -42.22
N GLU A 450 -3.72 -15.77 -43.26
CA GLU A 450 -4.59 -16.03 -44.39
C GLU A 450 -5.80 -16.89 -43.97
N GLY A 451 -7.00 -16.40 -44.29
CA GLY A 451 -8.26 -17.08 -43.98
C GLY A 451 -8.96 -16.56 -42.73
N VAL A 452 -8.31 -15.68 -41.95
CA VAL A 452 -8.97 -14.92 -40.88
C VAL A 452 -9.86 -13.82 -41.50
N GLU A 453 -11.08 -13.71 -40.99
CA GLU A 453 -12.04 -12.67 -41.38
C GLU A 453 -12.07 -11.51 -40.38
N LYS A 454 -12.12 -11.83 -39.09
CA LYS A 454 -12.12 -10.85 -37.98
C LYS A 454 -11.46 -11.43 -36.74
N CYS A 455 -10.83 -10.58 -35.95
CA CYS A 455 -10.29 -10.94 -34.64
C CYS A 455 -10.87 -10.03 -33.54
N PHE A 456 -11.05 -10.57 -32.34
CA PHE A 456 -11.46 -9.82 -31.16
C PHE A 456 -10.61 -10.24 -29.96
N ALA A 457 -9.93 -9.28 -29.33
CA ALA A 457 -9.31 -9.50 -28.03
C ALA A 457 -10.33 -9.26 -26.89
N ILE A 458 -10.65 -10.31 -26.14
CA ILE A 458 -11.66 -10.35 -25.07
C ILE A 458 -10.97 -10.61 -23.72
N GLN A 459 -11.66 -10.32 -22.61
CA GLN A 459 -11.17 -10.53 -21.24
C GLN A 459 -9.83 -9.83 -20.98
N ALA A 460 -9.77 -8.55 -21.36
CA ALA A 460 -8.57 -7.74 -21.23
C ALA A 460 -7.33 -8.35 -21.91
N GLY A 461 -7.52 -8.96 -23.09
CA GLY A 461 -6.45 -9.57 -23.88
C GLY A 461 -6.02 -10.96 -23.43
N ARG A 462 -6.75 -11.59 -22.49
CA ARG A 462 -6.50 -12.98 -22.05
C ARG A 462 -7.19 -14.03 -22.92
N GLU A 463 -8.15 -13.64 -23.74
CA GLU A 463 -8.78 -14.50 -24.74
C GLU A 463 -8.82 -13.78 -26.09
N VAL A 464 -8.41 -14.47 -27.16
CA VAL A 464 -8.46 -13.94 -28.53
C VAL A 464 -9.41 -14.82 -29.33
N ARG A 465 -10.49 -14.23 -29.86
CA ARG A 465 -11.48 -14.92 -30.69
C ARG A 465 -11.30 -14.55 -32.14
N ILE A 466 -11.12 -15.56 -32.98
CA ILE A 466 -10.75 -15.42 -34.38
C ILE A 466 -11.85 -16.06 -35.20
N ILE A 467 -12.52 -15.24 -36.02
CA ILE A 467 -13.53 -15.69 -36.97
C ILE A 467 -12.82 -15.96 -38.28
N VAL A 468 -12.97 -17.17 -38.80
CA VAL A 468 -12.33 -17.62 -40.05
C VAL A 468 -13.35 -17.77 -41.17
N LYS A 469 -12.90 -17.56 -42.41
CA LYS A 469 -13.69 -17.77 -43.61
C LYS A 469 -13.91 -19.27 -43.84
N PRO A 470 -15.16 -19.78 -43.79
CA PRO A 470 -15.44 -21.21 -43.90
C PRO A 470 -14.97 -21.85 -45.22
N ASP A 471 -14.87 -21.04 -46.28
CA ASP A 471 -14.43 -21.47 -47.62
C ASP A 471 -12.91 -21.66 -47.74
N LYS A 472 -12.14 -21.09 -46.81
CA LYS A 472 -10.66 -21.14 -46.81
C LYS A 472 -10.08 -22.01 -45.70
N ILE A 473 -10.75 -22.06 -44.55
CA ILE A 473 -10.31 -22.84 -43.38
C ILE A 473 -11.39 -23.86 -43.05
N ASP A 474 -11.03 -25.14 -43.14
CA ASP A 474 -11.91 -26.24 -42.76
C ASP A 474 -11.69 -26.67 -41.29
N ASP A 475 -12.48 -27.62 -40.80
CA ASP A 475 -12.41 -28.10 -39.41
C ASP A 475 -11.08 -28.82 -39.12
N VAL A 476 -10.36 -29.26 -40.15
CA VAL A 476 -9.04 -29.92 -40.04
C VAL A 476 -7.92 -28.88 -39.88
N LEU A 477 -8.02 -27.76 -40.58
CA LEU A 477 -7.05 -26.66 -40.55
C LEU A 477 -7.25 -25.72 -39.36
N ALA A 478 -8.45 -25.59 -38.82
CA ALA A 478 -8.76 -24.67 -37.71
C ALA A 478 -7.86 -24.85 -36.47
N PRO A 479 -7.56 -26.08 -35.97
CA PRO A 479 -6.63 -26.27 -34.84
C PRO A 479 -5.20 -25.85 -35.16
N ARG A 480 -4.77 -26.01 -36.41
CA ARG A 480 -3.44 -25.60 -36.87
C ARG A 480 -3.32 -24.08 -36.88
N VAL A 481 -4.32 -23.39 -37.41
CA VAL A 481 -4.38 -21.91 -37.40
C VAL A 481 -4.36 -21.37 -35.96
N ALA A 482 -5.13 -21.97 -35.05
CA ALA A 482 -5.12 -21.59 -33.64
C ALA A 482 -3.71 -21.68 -33.02
N ARG A 483 -2.96 -22.75 -33.34
CA ARG A 483 -1.61 -23.00 -32.82
C ARG A 483 -0.54 -22.10 -33.45
N GLU A 484 -0.65 -21.81 -34.74
CA GLU A 484 0.26 -20.89 -35.42
C GLU A 484 0.10 -19.46 -34.89
N ILE A 485 -1.14 -19.01 -34.67
CA ILE A 485 -1.43 -17.69 -34.10
C ILE A 485 -0.97 -17.61 -32.65
N SER A 486 -1.24 -18.64 -31.82
CA SER A 486 -0.78 -18.64 -30.43
C SER A 486 0.75 -18.55 -30.33
N LYS A 487 1.47 -19.27 -31.19
CA LYS A 487 2.93 -19.26 -31.20
C LYS A 487 3.50 -17.91 -31.64
N ARG A 488 2.89 -17.28 -32.64
CA ARG A 488 3.32 -15.96 -33.12
C ARG A 488 3.07 -14.86 -32.09
N ILE A 489 1.95 -14.95 -31.35
CA ILE A 489 1.69 -14.06 -30.22
C ILE A 489 2.76 -14.25 -29.13
N GLU A 490 3.15 -15.49 -28.81
CA GLU A 490 4.21 -15.79 -27.84
C GLU A 490 5.59 -15.24 -28.26
N GLU A 491 5.89 -15.25 -29.56
CA GLU A 491 7.17 -14.76 -30.11
C GLU A 491 7.22 -13.22 -30.22
N GLU A 492 6.11 -12.55 -30.53
CA GLU A 492 6.07 -11.10 -30.85
C GLU A 492 5.55 -10.20 -29.72
N LEU A 493 4.96 -10.76 -28.67
CA LEU A 493 4.35 -10.02 -27.54
C LEU A 493 4.72 -10.64 -26.19
N GLU A 494 5.33 -9.82 -25.32
CA GLU A 494 5.49 -10.18 -23.92
C GLU A 494 4.16 -10.02 -23.18
N TYR A 495 3.63 -11.12 -22.62
CA TYR A 495 2.37 -11.11 -21.88
C TYR A 495 2.46 -11.81 -20.52
N PRO A 496 1.97 -11.20 -19.42
CA PRO A 496 1.93 -11.85 -18.12
C PRO A 496 0.77 -12.87 -18.06
N GLY A 497 1.10 -14.14 -18.28
CA GLY A 497 0.19 -15.28 -18.17
C GLY A 497 -0.15 -15.91 -19.51
N GLN A 498 -1.18 -16.77 -19.53
CA GLN A 498 -1.59 -17.50 -20.73
C GLN A 498 -2.69 -16.73 -21.49
N ILE A 499 -2.55 -16.67 -22.81
CA ILE A 499 -3.58 -16.17 -23.73
C ILE A 499 -4.29 -17.36 -24.36
N LYS A 500 -5.61 -17.38 -24.24
CA LYS A 500 -6.47 -18.41 -24.82
C LYS A 500 -6.87 -18.01 -26.25
N VAL A 501 -6.42 -18.76 -27.24
CA VAL A 501 -6.79 -18.54 -28.65
C VAL A 501 -7.97 -19.45 -29.03
N VAL A 502 -9.06 -18.85 -29.51
CA VAL A 502 -10.28 -19.55 -29.93
C VAL A 502 -10.57 -19.24 -31.39
N VAL A 503 -10.54 -20.25 -32.25
CA VAL A 503 -10.92 -20.13 -33.66
C VAL A 503 -12.37 -20.56 -33.81
N ILE A 504 -13.17 -19.73 -34.46
CA ILE A 504 -14.60 -19.92 -34.69
C ILE A 504 -14.85 -19.95 -36.19
N ARG A 505 -15.35 -21.09 -36.68
CA ARG A 505 -15.86 -21.23 -38.04
C ARG A 505 -17.38 -21.21 -38.00
N GLU A 506 -18.00 -20.26 -38.68
CA GLU A 506 -19.46 -20.10 -38.71
C GLU A 506 -19.96 -20.04 -40.15
N THR A 507 -20.89 -20.93 -40.52
CA THR A 507 -21.60 -20.89 -41.80
C THR A 507 -23.06 -20.51 -41.56
N ARG A 508 -23.52 -19.40 -42.16
CA ARG A 508 -24.90 -18.94 -42.04
C ARG A 508 -25.67 -19.20 -43.33
N ALA A 509 -26.72 -20.01 -43.26
CA ALA A 509 -27.71 -20.15 -44.32
C ALA A 509 -28.96 -19.36 -43.94
N VAL A 510 -29.41 -18.46 -44.81
CA VAL A 510 -30.61 -17.66 -44.61
C VAL A 510 -31.56 -17.94 -45.77
N ASP A 511 -32.78 -18.35 -45.45
CA ASP A 511 -33.86 -18.55 -46.41
C ASP A 511 -35.08 -17.73 -45.98
N PHE A 512 -35.81 -17.21 -46.95
CA PHE A 512 -36.98 -16.38 -46.70
C PHE A 512 -38.22 -17.08 -47.27
N ALA A 513 -39.09 -17.55 -46.38
CA ALA A 513 -40.40 -18.08 -46.78
C ALA A 513 -41.31 -16.95 -47.28
N LYS A 514 -42.06 -17.21 -48.36
CA LYS A 514 -43.12 -16.32 -48.84
C LYS A 514 -44.45 -16.64 -48.20
#